data_AF-A0A0Q6S6N3-F1
#
_entry.id   AF-A0A0Q6S6N3-F1
#
_cell.length_a   1.000
_cell.length_b   1.000
_cell.length_c   1.000
_cell.angle_alpha   90.00
_cell.angle_beta   90.00
_cell.angle_gamma   90.00
#
_symmetry.space_group_name_H-M   'P 1'
#
loop_
_entity.id
_entity.type
_entity.pdbx_description
1 polymer ?
#
loop_
_entity_poly.entity_id
_entity_poly.type
_entity_poly.pdbx_seq_one_letter_code
_entity_poly.pdbx_strand_id
1 'polypeptide(L)'
;MKSLPNWMQLKDGFIDFAELAMELIGRSEDDPKYLKFAAVNAQVALELFLKYYYSKNGKVVEIQKKKNGIPQEEFIEHSQILNHYYAERKWSYGVKRELVFMMEARNSILHRAQQTGWSSELATSVVRTLFFIHSTWYSDFGNCLFERSYGKPQPLSRNKVWQTGVDSFVHQLSDLHDMEIRTCLTCKHQAVVAGEFFGLEGAEGDEYLVCLNCFDSIDIEHEARLLDCHKCGEKAYLIDAFNEQEHQLYVGKCSECGEDSWVRACANCEIFFHPEEGESELYGKYFCSTDCSDMFKEKPM
;
A
#
# COMPACT_ATOMS: atom_id res chain seq x y z
N MET A 1 28.84 -31.05 -2.43
CA MET A 1 27.39 -31.16 -2.20
C MET A 1 26.82 -29.75 -2.17
N LYS A 2 25.71 -29.47 -2.85
CA LYS A 2 25.04 -28.17 -2.72
C LYS A 2 24.19 -28.22 -1.46
N SER A 3 24.46 -27.33 -0.51
CA SER A 3 23.62 -27.14 0.67
C SER A 3 22.34 -26.40 0.28
N LEU A 4 21.29 -26.50 1.10
CA LEU A 4 20.16 -25.59 1.00
C LEU A 4 20.63 -24.12 1.03
N PRO A 5 19.97 -23.21 0.27
CA PRO A 5 20.27 -21.79 0.34
C PRO A 5 19.96 -21.26 1.74
N ASN A 6 20.80 -20.35 2.22
CA ASN A 6 20.57 -19.69 3.51
C ASN A 6 19.49 -18.61 3.37
N TRP A 7 19.02 -18.09 4.52
CA TRP A 7 17.94 -17.10 4.52
C TRP A 7 18.32 -15.79 3.81
N MET A 8 19.60 -15.40 3.75
CA MET A 8 20.03 -14.20 3.02
C MET A 8 19.89 -14.41 1.51
N GLN A 9 20.37 -15.54 0.99
CA GLN A 9 20.23 -15.89 -0.43
C GLN A 9 18.77 -16.00 -0.86
N LEU A 10 17.91 -16.53 0.01
CA LEU A 10 16.47 -16.59 -0.23
C LEU A 10 15.84 -15.19 -0.21
N LYS A 11 16.30 -14.31 0.69
CA LYS A 11 15.88 -12.90 0.76
C LYS A 11 16.18 -12.18 -0.55
N ASP A 12 17.45 -12.15 -0.93
CA ASP A 12 17.91 -11.46 -2.14
C ASP A 12 17.14 -11.99 -3.37
N GLY A 13 16.99 -13.32 -3.46
CA GLY A 13 16.25 -13.94 -4.55
C GLY A 13 14.78 -13.51 -4.63
N PHE A 14 14.01 -13.54 -3.53
CA PHE A 14 12.60 -13.18 -3.64
C PHE A 14 12.40 -11.69 -3.96
N ILE A 15 13.28 -10.82 -3.48
CA ILE A 15 13.25 -9.38 -3.75
C ILE A 15 13.49 -9.16 -5.26
N ASP A 16 14.59 -9.70 -5.80
CA ASP A 16 14.93 -9.58 -7.23
C ASP A 16 13.76 -10.01 -8.13
N PHE A 17 13.15 -11.16 -7.82
CA PHE A 17 12.02 -11.69 -8.60
C PHE A 17 10.75 -10.85 -8.44
N ALA A 18 10.50 -10.28 -7.26
CA ALA A 18 9.35 -9.42 -7.01
C ALA A 18 9.48 -8.05 -7.71
N GLU A 19 10.66 -7.42 -7.64
CA GLU A 19 10.97 -6.18 -8.34
C GLU A 19 10.87 -6.36 -9.86
N LEU A 20 11.40 -7.47 -10.39
CA LEU A 20 11.27 -7.78 -11.81
C LEU A 20 9.80 -8.01 -12.20
N ALA A 21 9.00 -8.67 -11.35
CA ALA A 21 7.57 -8.82 -11.60
C ALA A 21 6.85 -7.45 -11.68
N MET A 22 7.22 -6.51 -10.81
CA MET A 22 6.72 -5.13 -10.81
C MET A 22 7.10 -4.36 -12.08
N GLU A 23 8.36 -4.48 -12.52
CA GLU A 23 8.80 -3.86 -13.78
C GLU A 23 8.01 -4.41 -14.98
N LEU A 24 7.79 -5.73 -15.01
CA LEU A 24 7.11 -6.40 -16.11
C LEU A 24 5.62 -6.09 -16.17
N ILE A 25 4.93 -6.02 -15.03
CA ILE A 25 3.51 -5.62 -15.03
C ILE A 25 3.35 -4.17 -15.49
N GLY A 26 4.31 -3.28 -15.16
CA GLY A 26 4.34 -1.90 -15.66
C GLY A 26 4.41 -1.78 -17.17
N ARG A 27 4.99 -2.77 -17.87
CA ARG A 27 5.08 -2.85 -19.34
C ARG A 27 3.92 -3.57 -20.01
N SER A 28 3.03 -4.18 -19.23
CA SER A 28 2.00 -5.08 -19.74
C SER A 28 0.83 -4.40 -20.44
N GLU A 29 0.67 -3.09 -20.25
CA GLU A 29 -0.33 -2.29 -20.99
C GLU A 29 0.09 -2.15 -22.47
N ASP A 30 1.38 -1.95 -22.74
CA ASP A 30 1.92 -1.82 -24.10
C ASP A 30 2.09 -3.18 -24.79
N ASP A 31 2.51 -4.20 -24.05
CA ASP A 31 2.67 -5.57 -24.57
C ASP A 31 2.19 -6.62 -23.55
N PRO A 32 0.99 -7.22 -23.79
CA PRO A 32 0.39 -8.19 -22.88
C PRO A 32 1.25 -9.41 -22.54
N LYS A 33 2.29 -9.73 -23.33
CA LYS A 33 3.20 -10.83 -23.00
C LYS A 33 3.94 -10.59 -21.68
N TYR A 34 4.17 -9.33 -21.31
CA TYR A 34 4.88 -8.99 -20.08
C TYR A 34 4.07 -9.36 -18.83
N LEU A 35 2.73 -9.41 -18.91
CA LEU A 35 1.92 -9.90 -17.80
C LEU A 35 2.19 -11.39 -17.51
N LYS A 36 2.43 -12.21 -18.55
CA LYS A 36 2.80 -13.61 -18.36
C LYS A 36 4.14 -13.75 -17.64
N PHE A 37 5.11 -12.93 -18.03
CA PHE A 37 6.41 -12.91 -17.38
C PHE A 37 6.31 -12.37 -15.95
N ALA A 38 5.52 -11.33 -15.70
CA ALA A 38 5.23 -10.84 -14.36
C ALA A 38 4.64 -11.97 -13.49
N ALA A 39 3.71 -12.75 -14.03
CA ALA A 39 3.12 -13.89 -13.31
C ALA A 39 4.11 -15.00 -12.98
N VAL A 40 5.00 -15.36 -13.92
CA VAL A 40 6.06 -16.34 -13.64
C VAL A 40 6.99 -15.82 -12.55
N ASN A 41 7.42 -14.57 -12.62
CA ASN A 41 8.34 -13.98 -11.63
C ASN A 41 7.68 -13.82 -10.26
N ALA A 42 6.43 -13.37 -10.19
CA ALA A 42 5.68 -13.27 -8.93
C ALA A 42 5.49 -14.64 -8.26
N GLN A 43 5.26 -15.72 -9.04
CA GLN A 43 5.18 -17.06 -8.47
C GLN A 43 6.55 -17.54 -7.94
N VAL A 44 7.64 -17.26 -8.65
CA VAL A 44 8.99 -17.59 -8.16
C VAL A 44 9.31 -16.79 -6.89
N ALA A 45 8.97 -15.50 -6.85
CA ALA A 45 9.10 -14.67 -5.66
C ALA A 45 8.33 -15.27 -4.47
N LEU A 46 7.08 -15.70 -4.67
CA LEU A 46 6.27 -16.36 -3.63
C LEU A 46 6.93 -17.65 -3.12
N GLU A 47 7.47 -18.47 -4.01
CA GLU A 47 8.16 -19.71 -3.64
C GLU A 47 9.40 -19.45 -2.79
N LEU A 48 10.22 -18.47 -3.19
CA LEU A 48 11.41 -18.07 -2.46
C LEU A 48 11.06 -17.40 -1.13
N PHE A 49 10.03 -16.56 -1.09
CA PHE A 49 9.54 -15.89 0.11
C PHE A 49 9.07 -16.90 1.17
N LEU A 50 8.30 -17.92 0.80
CA LEU A 50 7.89 -18.93 1.78
C LEU A 50 9.09 -19.73 2.30
N LYS A 51 10.06 -20.08 1.46
CA LYS A 51 11.30 -20.73 1.93
C LYS A 51 12.09 -19.81 2.86
N TYR A 52 12.17 -18.52 2.54
CA TYR A 52 12.74 -17.49 3.40
C TYR A 52 12.03 -17.45 4.76
N TYR A 53 10.70 -17.41 4.77
CA TYR A 53 9.87 -17.35 5.97
C TYR A 53 10.21 -18.49 6.96
N TYR A 54 10.21 -19.74 6.49
CA TYR A 54 10.56 -20.88 7.34
C TYR A 54 12.04 -20.85 7.75
N SER A 55 12.94 -20.43 6.86
CA SER A 55 14.37 -20.34 7.15
C SER A 55 14.69 -19.29 8.21
N LYS A 56 14.09 -18.11 8.10
CA LYS A 56 14.28 -16.99 9.02
C LYS A 56 13.73 -17.29 10.42
N ASN A 57 12.63 -18.05 10.48
CA ASN A 57 12.01 -18.51 11.73
C ASN A 57 12.67 -19.76 12.33
N GLY A 58 13.77 -20.28 11.76
CA GLY A 58 14.43 -21.49 12.26
C GLY A 58 13.64 -22.79 12.05
N LYS A 59 12.66 -22.79 11.15
CA LYS A 59 11.71 -23.87 10.87
C LYS A 59 11.99 -24.63 9.57
N VAL A 60 13.23 -24.58 9.06
CA VAL A 60 13.63 -25.23 7.80
C VAL A 60 13.24 -26.71 7.75
N VAL A 61 13.37 -27.42 8.88
CA VAL A 61 13.11 -28.87 8.99
C VAL A 61 11.65 -29.23 8.65
N GLU A 62 10.71 -28.30 8.80
CA GLU A 62 9.29 -28.50 8.49
C GLU A 62 9.05 -28.57 6.98
N ILE A 63 9.87 -27.87 6.19
CA ILE A 63 9.77 -27.78 4.72
C ILE A 63 10.91 -28.49 3.99
N GLN A 64 11.75 -29.22 4.72
CA GLN A 64 12.84 -30.00 4.19
C GLN A 64 12.37 -31.40 3.79
N LYS A 65 12.77 -31.83 2.60
CA LYS A 65 12.45 -33.16 2.09
C LYS A 65 13.11 -34.23 2.95
N LYS A 66 12.36 -35.28 3.27
CA LYS A 66 12.85 -36.43 4.03
C LYS A 66 12.78 -37.68 3.17
N LYS A 67 13.87 -38.44 3.12
CA LYS A 67 13.92 -39.76 2.47
C LYS A 67 14.23 -40.81 3.53
N ASN A 68 13.31 -41.73 3.77
CA ASN A 68 13.40 -42.72 4.85
C ASN A 68 13.63 -42.09 6.23
N GLY A 69 12.99 -40.94 6.50
CA GLY A 69 13.16 -40.18 7.75
C GLY A 69 14.44 -39.33 7.82
N ILE A 70 15.34 -39.45 6.85
CA ILE A 70 16.61 -38.70 6.82
C ILE A 70 16.42 -37.39 6.02
N PRO A 71 16.74 -36.22 6.61
CA PRO A 71 16.70 -34.94 5.91
C PRO A 71 17.56 -34.93 4.64
N GLN A 72 17.06 -34.30 3.58
CA GLN A 72 17.76 -34.10 2.32
C GLN A 72 18.07 -32.62 2.12
N GLU A 73 19.11 -32.29 1.35
CA GLU A 73 19.43 -30.90 0.97
C GLU A 73 18.49 -30.36 -0.14
N GLU A 74 17.20 -30.64 0.00
CA GLU A 74 16.14 -30.24 -0.93
C GLU A 74 14.90 -29.81 -0.12
N PHE A 75 14.21 -28.77 -0.61
CA PHE A 75 12.89 -28.42 -0.09
C PHE A 75 11.82 -29.36 -0.66
N ILE A 76 10.73 -29.50 0.07
CA ILE A 76 9.51 -30.15 -0.43
C ILE A 76 8.86 -29.30 -1.55
N GLU A 77 7.83 -29.84 -2.21
CA GLU A 77 7.16 -29.12 -3.29
C GLU A 77 6.51 -27.82 -2.78
N HIS A 78 6.54 -26.77 -3.60
CA HIS A 78 6.00 -25.46 -3.21
C HIS A 78 4.54 -25.52 -2.74
N SER A 79 3.71 -26.36 -3.35
CA SER A 79 2.31 -26.57 -2.96
C SER A 79 2.19 -27.10 -1.53
N GLN A 80 3.11 -27.98 -1.12
CA GLN A 80 3.18 -28.52 0.23
C GLN A 80 3.63 -27.44 1.21
N ILE A 81 4.63 -26.64 0.86
CA ILE A 81 5.07 -25.49 1.68
C ILE A 81 3.92 -24.51 1.92
N LEU A 82 3.17 -24.16 0.87
CA LEU A 82 2.00 -23.29 0.97
C LEU A 82 0.91 -23.92 1.85
N ASN A 83 0.66 -25.21 1.71
CA ASN A 83 -0.27 -25.94 2.57
C ASN A 83 0.15 -25.88 4.05
N HIS A 84 1.43 -26.08 4.35
CA HIS A 84 1.97 -25.97 5.70
C HIS A 84 1.77 -24.56 6.25
N TYR A 85 2.06 -23.51 5.46
CA TYR A 85 1.93 -22.13 5.90
C TYR A 85 0.50 -21.78 6.37
N TYR A 86 -0.51 -22.20 5.61
CA TYR A 86 -1.91 -21.98 5.98
C TYR A 86 -2.44 -22.96 7.04
N ALA A 87 -1.77 -24.08 7.29
CA ALA A 87 -2.14 -24.99 8.38
C ALA A 87 -1.70 -24.44 9.74
N GLU A 88 -0.59 -23.70 9.78
CA GLU A 88 -0.02 -23.17 11.02
C GLU A 88 -0.58 -21.78 11.40
N ARG A 89 -1.06 -21.01 10.42
CA ARG A 89 -1.57 -19.67 10.66
C ARG A 89 -3.08 -19.62 10.86
N LYS A 90 -3.51 -18.83 11.85
CA LYS A 90 -4.93 -18.49 12.08
C LYS A 90 -5.45 -17.38 11.18
N TRP A 91 -4.55 -16.56 10.62
CA TRP A 91 -4.87 -15.41 9.79
C TRP A 91 -3.77 -15.16 8.74
N SER A 92 -4.10 -14.51 7.62
CA SER A 92 -3.15 -14.20 6.55
C SER A 92 -3.66 -13.05 5.69
N TYR A 93 -2.75 -12.21 5.17
CA TYR A 93 -3.04 -11.16 4.19
C TYR A 93 -3.37 -11.67 2.77
N GLY A 94 -3.41 -13.00 2.58
CA GLY A 94 -3.76 -13.62 1.31
C GLY A 94 -4.70 -14.80 1.51
N VAL A 95 -5.39 -15.18 0.43
CA VAL A 95 -6.25 -16.36 0.40
C VAL A 95 -5.52 -17.50 -0.28
N LYS A 96 -5.42 -18.64 0.41
CA LYS A 96 -4.72 -19.84 -0.08
C LYS A 96 -5.09 -20.22 -1.51
N ARG A 97 -6.39 -20.20 -1.84
CA ARG A 97 -6.90 -20.56 -3.17
C ARG A 97 -6.32 -19.69 -4.29
N GLU A 98 -6.08 -18.41 -4.00
CA GLU A 98 -5.56 -17.44 -4.97
C GLU A 98 -4.06 -17.62 -5.20
N LEU A 99 -3.32 -17.92 -4.14
CA LEU A 99 -1.91 -18.29 -4.26
C LEU A 99 -1.73 -19.63 -4.98
N VAL A 100 -2.66 -20.57 -4.83
CA VAL A 100 -2.70 -21.81 -5.64
C VAL A 100 -2.98 -21.49 -7.11
N PHE A 101 -3.91 -20.57 -7.40
CA PHE A 101 -4.18 -20.14 -8.78
C PHE A 101 -2.93 -19.60 -9.47
N MET A 102 -2.05 -18.85 -8.78
CA MET A 102 -0.77 -18.43 -9.36
C MET A 102 0.13 -19.59 -9.79
N MET A 103 0.16 -20.67 -9.00
CA MET A 103 0.93 -21.86 -9.36
C MET A 103 0.39 -22.52 -10.63
N GLU A 104 -0.94 -22.62 -10.73
CA GLU A 104 -1.62 -23.15 -11.91
C GLU A 104 -1.43 -22.25 -13.14
N ALA A 105 -1.50 -20.94 -12.95
CA ALA A 105 -1.27 -19.94 -13.99
C ALA A 105 0.15 -20.06 -14.57
N ARG A 106 1.19 -20.16 -13.73
CA ARG A 106 2.56 -20.43 -14.18
C ARG A 106 2.64 -21.70 -15.03
N ASN A 107 2.09 -22.81 -14.54
CA ASN A 107 2.13 -24.09 -15.26
C ASN A 107 1.42 -23.99 -16.61
N SER A 108 0.25 -23.34 -16.65
CA SER A 108 -0.48 -23.10 -17.89
C SER A 108 0.33 -22.25 -18.88
N ILE A 109 0.97 -21.16 -18.41
CA ILE A 109 1.82 -20.30 -19.25
C ILE A 109 3.00 -21.09 -19.84
N LEU A 110 3.70 -21.88 -19.01
CA LEU A 110 4.86 -22.67 -19.43
C LEU A 110 4.50 -23.79 -20.41
N HIS A 111 3.33 -24.41 -20.26
CA HIS A 111 2.96 -25.59 -21.05
C HIS A 111 2.05 -25.32 -22.23
N ARG A 112 1.25 -24.24 -22.21
CA ARG A 112 0.22 -23.99 -23.22
C ARG A 112 0.48 -22.76 -24.07
N ALA A 113 1.30 -21.79 -23.63
CA ALA A 113 1.62 -20.52 -24.29
C ALA A 113 0.42 -19.63 -24.71
N GLN A 114 -0.81 -20.13 -24.59
CA GLN A 114 -2.06 -19.54 -25.05
C GLN A 114 -2.49 -18.42 -24.10
N GLN A 115 -2.30 -17.17 -24.51
CA GLN A 115 -3.21 -16.03 -24.30
C GLN A 115 -2.71 -14.89 -25.21
N THR A 116 -3.57 -14.33 -26.05
CA THR A 116 -3.21 -13.25 -27.01
C THR A 116 -3.48 -11.84 -26.44
N GLY A 117 -4.08 -11.73 -25.25
CA GLY A 117 -4.31 -10.49 -24.51
C GLY A 117 -3.97 -10.64 -23.03
N TRP A 118 -4.13 -9.56 -22.27
CA TRP A 118 -3.96 -9.59 -20.81
C TRP A 118 -5.25 -10.03 -20.13
N SER A 119 -5.13 -10.83 -19.06
CA SER A 119 -6.26 -11.31 -18.26
C SER A 119 -6.34 -10.51 -16.97
N SER A 120 -7.52 -9.95 -16.66
CA SER A 120 -7.76 -9.25 -15.39
C SER A 120 -7.59 -10.16 -14.19
N GLU A 121 -7.95 -11.44 -14.32
CA GLU A 121 -7.74 -12.47 -13.29
C GLU A 121 -6.24 -12.70 -13.05
N LEU A 122 -5.45 -12.77 -14.13
CA LEU A 122 -3.99 -12.93 -14.01
C LEU A 122 -3.34 -11.68 -13.40
N ALA A 123 -3.75 -10.49 -13.83
CA ALA A 123 -3.27 -9.22 -13.28
C ALA A 123 -3.56 -9.11 -11.78
N THR A 124 -4.80 -9.40 -11.39
CA THR A 124 -5.23 -9.47 -9.99
C THR A 124 -4.35 -10.44 -9.21
N SER A 125 -4.16 -11.65 -9.73
CA SER A 125 -3.39 -12.66 -9.03
C SER A 125 -1.91 -12.29 -8.85
N VAL A 126 -1.31 -11.57 -9.81
CA VAL A 126 0.05 -11.03 -9.68
C VAL A 126 0.12 -10.01 -8.56
N VAL A 127 -0.74 -8.98 -8.59
CA VAL A 127 -0.74 -7.90 -7.58
C VAL A 127 -0.97 -8.47 -6.18
N ARG A 128 -1.97 -9.34 -6.03
CA ARG A 128 -2.28 -9.99 -4.74
C ARG A 128 -1.12 -10.81 -4.20
N THR A 129 -0.36 -11.47 -5.06
CA THR A 129 0.82 -12.23 -4.63
C THR A 129 1.91 -11.33 -4.11
N LEU A 130 2.19 -10.21 -4.80
CA LEU A 130 3.19 -9.24 -4.38
C LEU A 130 2.79 -8.54 -3.08
N PHE A 131 1.51 -8.19 -2.94
CA PHE A 131 0.97 -7.62 -1.70
C PHE A 131 0.96 -8.62 -0.54
N PHE A 132 0.65 -9.88 -0.79
CA PHE A 132 0.78 -10.94 0.22
C PHE A 132 2.23 -11.06 0.74
N ILE A 133 3.21 -11.08 -0.16
CA ILE A 133 4.64 -11.12 0.20
C ILE A 133 4.98 -9.89 1.05
N HIS A 134 4.63 -8.70 0.56
CA HIS A 134 4.91 -7.43 1.24
C HIS A 134 4.29 -7.36 2.63
N SER A 135 2.96 -7.49 2.75
CA SER A 135 2.27 -7.36 4.04
C SER A 135 2.70 -8.43 5.03
N THR A 136 2.97 -9.66 4.57
CA THR A 136 3.51 -10.71 5.46
C THR A 136 4.94 -10.38 5.90
N TRP A 137 5.79 -9.87 5.02
CA TRP A 137 7.17 -9.54 5.37
C TRP A 137 7.25 -8.35 6.33
N TYR A 138 6.38 -7.35 6.12
CA TYR A 138 6.22 -6.20 6.99
C TYR A 138 5.71 -6.61 8.36
N SER A 139 4.59 -7.33 8.43
CA SER A 139 3.98 -7.71 9.70
C SER A 139 4.86 -8.62 10.56
N ASP A 140 5.51 -9.63 9.96
CA ASP A 140 6.28 -10.61 10.72
C ASP A 140 7.73 -10.22 10.98
N PHE A 141 8.32 -9.38 10.12
CA PHE A 141 9.75 -9.09 10.17
C PHE A 141 10.08 -7.59 10.12
N GLY A 142 9.10 -6.69 10.01
CA GLY A 142 9.30 -5.25 9.96
C GLY A 142 10.05 -4.75 8.73
N ASN A 143 10.09 -5.53 7.64
CA ASN A 143 10.77 -5.15 6.39
C ASN A 143 9.72 -4.90 5.30
N CYS A 144 10.00 -3.97 4.41
CA CYS A 144 9.10 -3.62 3.32
C CYS A 144 9.67 -4.08 1.97
N LEU A 145 8.80 -4.53 1.08
CA LEU A 145 9.14 -4.77 -0.32
C LEU A 145 9.00 -3.48 -1.16
N PHE A 146 8.06 -2.62 -0.78
CA PHE A 146 7.79 -1.37 -1.48
C PHE A 146 8.32 -0.16 -0.71
N GLU A 147 8.97 0.73 -1.44
CA GLU A 147 9.47 2.01 -0.96
C GLU A 147 8.44 3.12 -1.19
N ARG A 148 8.46 4.12 -0.29
CA ARG A 148 7.65 5.32 -0.42
C ARG A 148 8.05 6.14 -1.64
N SER A 149 7.05 6.69 -2.34
CA SER A 149 7.24 7.46 -3.57
C SER A 149 7.49 8.97 -3.37
N TYR A 150 7.39 9.48 -2.15
CA TYR A 150 7.64 10.88 -1.77
C TYR A 150 6.97 11.92 -2.68
N GLY A 151 5.65 11.82 -2.88
CA GLY A 151 4.85 12.74 -3.68
C GLY A 151 4.99 12.59 -5.20
N LYS A 152 5.88 11.71 -5.68
CA LYS A 152 6.05 11.41 -7.11
C LYS A 152 5.43 10.05 -7.42
N PRO A 153 4.17 10.00 -7.87
CA PRO A 153 3.48 8.73 -8.05
C PRO A 153 4.28 7.81 -8.97
N GLN A 154 4.51 6.59 -8.50
CA GLN A 154 5.25 5.57 -9.23
C GLN A 154 4.71 5.38 -10.65
N PRO A 155 5.55 5.07 -11.67
CA PRO A 155 5.06 4.87 -13.04
C PRO A 155 3.90 3.85 -13.14
N LEU A 156 3.92 2.85 -12.26
CA LEU A 156 2.86 1.84 -12.11
C LEU A 156 1.50 2.41 -11.72
N SER A 157 1.44 3.54 -11.02
CA SER A 157 0.20 4.17 -10.56
C SER A 157 -0.76 4.56 -11.69
N ARG A 158 -0.27 4.68 -12.92
CA ARG A 158 -1.04 4.99 -14.14
C ARG A 158 -1.32 3.77 -15.02
N ASN A 159 -0.71 2.62 -14.71
CA ASN A 159 -0.86 1.42 -15.49
C ASN A 159 -2.21 0.75 -15.18
N LYS A 160 -3.05 0.55 -16.19
CA LYS A 160 -4.41 0.03 -15.99
C LYS A 160 -4.45 -1.42 -15.51
N VAL A 161 -3.46 -2.21 -15.92
CA VAL A 161 -3.35 -3.62 -15.53
C VAL A 161 -3.02 -3.71 -14.04
N TRP A 162 -2.12 -2.85 -13.55
CA TRP A 162 -1.80 -2.68 -12.13
C TRP A 162 -3.02 -2.19 -11.34
N GLN A 163 -3.65 -1.10 -11.76
CA GLN A 163 -4.83 -0.52 -11.11
C GLN A 163 -5.94 -1.56 -10.93
N THR A 164 -6.23 -2.35 -11.97
CA THR A 164 -7.22 -3.44 -11.91
C THR A 164 -6.91 -4.44 -10.79
N GLY A 165 -5.64 -4.81 -10.63
CA GLY A 165 -5.21 -5.74 -9.59
C GLY A 165 -5.27 -5.14 -8.19
N VAL A 166 -4.92 -3.85 -8.04
CA VAL A 166 -5.00 -3.13 -6.78
C VAL A 166 -6.46 -2.97 -6.34
N ASP A 167 -7.34 -2.50 -7.22
CA ASP A 167 -8.76 -2.33 -6.92
C ASP A 167 -9.37 -3.66 -6.44
N SER A 168 -9.05 -4.77 -7.12
CA SER A 168 -9.53 -6.09 -6.74
C SER A 168 -9.01 -6.58 -5.39
N PHE A 169 -7.78 -6.23 -5.01
CA PHE A 169 -7.24 -6.57 -3.69
C PHE A 169 -7.87 -5.72 -2.58
N VAL A 170 -8.05 -4.44 -2.83
CA VAL A 170 -8.59 -3.48 -1.86
C VAL A 170 -10.04 -3.81 -1.50
N HIS A 171 -10.87 -4.16 -2.49
CA HIS A 171 -12.24 -4.64 -2.25
C HIS A 171 -12.25 -5.91 -1.38
N GLN A 172 -11.31 -6.83 -1.61
CA GLN A 172 -11.20 -8.03 -0.79
C GLN A 172 -10.78 -7.73 0.66
N LEU A 173 -9.85 -6.79 0.87
CA LEU A 173 -9.46 -6.38 2.22
C LEU A 173 -10.64 -5.73 2.96
N SER A 174 -11.42 -4.89 2.28
CA SER A 174 -12.66 -4.31 2.80
C SER A 174 -13.61 -5.40 3.31
N ASP A 175 -13.86 -6.45 2.50
CA ASP A 175 -14.77 -7.54 2.85
C ASP A 175 -14.26 -8.42 4.01
N LEU A 176 -12.94 -8.62 4.11
CA LEU A 176 -12.34 -9.53 5.10
C LEU A 176 -12.04 -8.86 6.45
N HIS A 177 -11.75 -7.57 6.44
CA HIS A 177 -11.24 -6.84 7.61
C HIS A 177 -12.12 -5.67 8.06
N ASP A 178 -13.29 -5.45 7.43
CA ASP A 178 -14.20 -4.31 7.71
C ASP A 178 -13.45 -2.97 7.68
N MET A 179 -12.57 -2.82 6.69
CA MET A 179 -11.66 -1.69 6.56
C MET A 179 -12.25 -0.60 5.67
N GLU A 180 -12.13 0.66 6.10
CA GLU A 180 -12.56 1.81 5.32
C GLU A 180 -11.58 2.06 4.15
N ILE A 181 -12.06 1.87 2.93
CA ILE A 181 -11.29 2.17 1.71
C ILE A 181 -11.53 3.60 1.26
N ARG A 182 -10.45 4.37 1.14
CA ARG A 182 -10.52 5.78 0.72
C ARG A 182 -9.99 5.99 -0.70
N THR A 183 -10.47 7.06 -1.33
CA THR A 183 -10.00 7.48 -2.65
C THR A 183 -8.70 8.29 -2.51
N CYS A 184 -7.65 7.89 -3.22
CA CYS A 184 -6.43 8.67 -3.29
C CYS A 184 -6.63 9.90 -4.19
N LEU A 185 -6.28 11.09 -3.72
CA LEU A 185 -6.42 12.32 -4.52
C LEU A 185 -5.45 12.37 -5.71
N THR A 186 -4.27 11.75 -5.57
CA THR A 186 -3.22 11.72 -6.60
C THR A 186 -3.59 10.82 -7.78
N CYS A 187 -3.97 9.56 -7.52
CA CYS A 187 -4.32 8.61 -8.59
C CYS A 187 -5.83 8.53 -8.87
N LYS A 188 -6.69 9.10 -8.02
CA LYS A 188 -8.16 9.10 -8.12
C LYS A 188 -8.80 7.71 -8.05
N HIS A 189 -8.11 6.72 -7.49
CA HIS A 189 -8.61 5.36 -7.30
C HIS A 189 -8.87 5.07 -5.81
N GLN A 190 -9.81 4.16 -5.56
CA GLN A 190 -10.09 3.61 -4.22
C GLN A 190 -8.99 2.62 -3.85
N ALA A 191 -7.86 3.17 -3.40
CA ALA A 191 -6.64 2.41 -3.15
C ALA A 191 -5.95 2.81 -1.84
N VAL A 192 -6.60 3.64 -1.02
CA VAL A 192 -6.03 4.13 0.24
C VAL A 192 -6.51 3.25 1.39
N VAL A 193 -5.56 2.72 2.15
CA VAL A 193 -5.77 1.81 3.30
C VAL A 193 -5.00 2.32 4.51
N ALA A 194 -5.29 1.81 5.71
CA ALA A 194 -4.50 2.13 6.90
C ALA A 194 -3.09 1.51 6.81
N GLY A 195 -2.05 2.28 7.16
CA GLY A 195 -0.65 1.87 7.10
C GLY A 195 -0.32 0.67 7.98
N GLU A 196 -1.12 0.41 9.02
CA GLU A 196 -0.98 -0.78 9.88
C GLU A 196 -1.08 -2.12 9.11
N PHE A 197 -1.81 -2.13 7.99
CA PHE A 197 -1.95 -3.33 7.14
C PHE A 197 -0.91 -3.39 6.01
N PHE A 198 -0.28 -2.26 5.69
CA PHE A 198 0.59 -2.11 4.55
C PHE A 198 1.61 -0.98 4.75
N GLY A 199 2.73 -1.28 5.43
CA GLY A 199 3.80 -0.31 5.63
C GLY A 199 4.57 -0.01 4.33
N LEU A 200 5.29 1.11 4.28
CA LEU A 200 6.22 1.43 3.19
C LEU A 200 7.60 1.74 3.77
N GLU A 201 8.66 1.37 3.08
CA GLU A 201 10.00 1.81 3.47
C GLU A 201 10.10 3.33 3.34
N GLY A 202 10.55 4.00 4.41
CA GLY A 202 10.61 5.47 4.48
C GLY A 202 9.30 6.16 4.84
N ALA A 203 8.25 5.41 5.19
CA ALA A 203 7.08 5.95 5.88
C ALA A 203 7.27 5.81 7.40
N GLU A 204 7.26 6.93 8.12
CA GLU A 204 7.39 7.02 9.58
C GLU A 204 6.11 7.59 10.18
N GLY A 205 5.78 7.21 11.42
CA GLY A 205 4.59 7.66 12.16
C GLY A 205 3.60 6.54 12.48
N ASP A 206 2.78 6.76 13.51
CA ASP A 206 1.86 5.74 14.06
C ASP A 206 0.50 5.70 13.34
N GLU A 207 0.11 6.76 12.62
CA GLU A 207 -1.18 6.89 11.94
C GLU A 207 -1.06 7.53 10.54
N TYR A 208 -0.51 6.80 9.57
CA TYR A 208 -0.54 7.23 8.16
C TYR A 208 -1.40 6.31 7.31
N LEU A 209 -2.10 6.90 6.35
CA LEU A 209 -2.78 6.16 5.30
C LEU A 209 -1.78 5.83 4.20
N VAL A 210 -2.01 4.76 3.45
CA VAL A 210 -1.13 4.36 2.33
C VAL A 210 -1.96 4.16 1.08
N CYS A 211 -1.54 4.81 -0.01
CA CYS A 211 -2.09 4.52 -1.33
C CYS A 211 -1.35 3.33 -1.96
N LEU A 212 -2.02 2.20 -2.10
CA LEU A 212 -1.47 0.98 -2.71
C LEU A 212 -1.17 1.14 -4.21
N ASN A 213 -1.71 2.17 -4.86
CA ASN A 213 -1.40 2.48 -6.27
C ASN A 213 -0.21 3.42 -6.43
N CYS A 214 -0.06 4.41 -5.55
CA CYS A 214 1.02 5.39 -5.63
C CYS A 214 2.28 4.94 -4.89
N PHE A 215 2.13 4.02 -3.92
CA PHE A 215 3.12 3.74 -2.88
C PHE A 215 3.56 5.00 -2.16
N ASP A 216 2.58 5.81 -1.76
CA ASP A 216 2.85 6.95 -0.91
C ASP A 216 2.10 6.83 0.40
N SER A 217 2.72 7.34 1.45
CA SER A 217 2.03 7.57 2.70
C SER A 217 1.38 8.95 2.66
N ILE A 218 0.09 8.96 2.98
CA ILE A 218 -0.73 10.13 3.17
C ILE A 218 -0.78 10.34 4.67
N ASP A 219 -0.06 11.37 5.12
CA ASP A 219 -0.07 11.78 6.50
C ASP A 219 -1.40 12.51 6.79
N ILE A 220 -2.26 11.89 7.61
CA ILE A 220 -3.57 12.46 7.97
C ILE A 220 -3.39 13.75 8.78
N GLU A 221 -2.27 13.91 9.50
CA GLU A 221 -1.99 15.13 10.24
C GLU A 221 -1.54 16.29 9.31
N HIS A 222 -1.02 16.00 8.11
CA HIS A 222 -0.41 17.02 7.25
C HIS A 222 -1.10 17.26 5.88
N GLU A 223 -1.81 16.30 5.28
CA GLU A 223 -2.21 16.42 3.86
C GLU A 223 -3.71 16.65 3.60
N ALA A 224 -4.61 16.37 4.56
CA ALA A 224 -6.05 16.66 4.42
C ALA A 224 -6.72 16.85 5.79
N ARG A 225 -6.97 18.10 6.16
CA ARG A 225 -7.71 18.42 7.39
C ARG A 225 -9.21 18.44 7.05
N LEU A 226 -9.99 17.66 7.80
CA LEU A 226 -11.45 17.70 7.77
C LEU A 226 -11.94 18.75 8.77
N LEU A 227 -12.60 19.78 8.25
CA LEU A 227 -13.28 20.81 9.02
C LEU A 227 -14.81 20.61 8.92
N ASP A 228 -15.55 21.06 9.93
CA ASP A 228 -17.00 21.14 9.85
C ASP A 228 -17.38 22.20 8.82
N CYS A 229 -18.24 21.85 7.86
CA CYS A 229 -18.66 22.80 6.85
C CYS A 229 -19.55 23.87 7.49
N HIS A 230 -19.18 25.14 7.37
CA HIS A 230 -19.97 26.26 7.89
C HIS A 230 -21.42 26.33 7.34
N LYS A 231 -21.74 25.64 6.23
CA LYS A 231 -23.09 25.59 5.64
C LYS A 231 -23.94 24.42 6.09
N CYS A 232 -23.43 23.19 5.94
CA CYS A 232 -24.21 21.99 6.27
C CYS A 232 -23.94 21.46 7.67
N GLY A 233 -22.89 21.94 8.35
CA GLY A 233 -22.49 21.47 9.67
C GLY A 233 -21.85 20.08 9.69
N GLU A 234 -21.75 19.42 8.54
CA GLU A 234 -21.13 18.09 8.42
C GLU A 234 -19.61 18.20 8.42
N LYS A 235 -18.94 17.25 9.09
CA LYS A 235 -17.48 17.12 9.14
C LYS A 235 -16.91 16.57 7.83
N ALA A 236 -17.09 17.33 6.77
CA ALA A 236 -16.89 16.90 5.39
C ALA A 236 -16.16 17.95 4.53
N TYR A 237 -15.62 19.00 5.15
CA TYR A 237 -14.88 20.06 4.45
C TYR A 237 -13.41 19.67 4.32
N LEU A 238 -13.00 19.29 3.10
CA LEU A 238 -11.65 18.85 2.77
C LEU A 238 -10.78 20.05 2.42
N ILE A 239 -9.62 20.17 3.07
CA ILE A 239 -8.68 21.30 2.90
C ILE A 239 -7.38 20.80 2.25
N ASP A 240 -6.94 21.49 1.20
CA ASP A 240 -5.60 21.32 0.63
C ASP A 240 -4.58 22.17 1.41
N ALA A 241 -4.01 21.57 2.46
CA ALA A 241 -3.12 22.25 3.40
C ALA A 241 -1.75 22.64 2.81
N PHE A 242 -1.39 22.17 1.60
CA PHE A 242 -0.14 22.54 0.94
C PHE A 242 -0.26 23.72 -0.02
N ASN A 243 -1.49 24.11 -0.36
CA ASN A 243 -1.75 25.17 -1.32
C ASN A 243 -2.07 26.50 -0.62
N GLU A 244 -1.14 26.98 0.21
CA GLU A 244 -1.26 28.28 0.87
C GLU A 244 -1.28 29.41 -0.18
N GLN A 245 -2.30 30.25 -0.08
CA GLN A 245 -2.45 31.51 -0.81
C GLN A 245 -2.06 32.69 0.09
N GLU A 246 -2.05 33.90 -0.49
CA GLU A 246 -1.85 35.11 0.29
C GLU A 246 -2.80 35.17 1.49
N HIS A 247 -2.29 35.73 2.60
CA HIS A 247 -3.02 35.87 3.86
C HIS A 247 -3.33 34.55 4.58
N GLN A 248 -2.55 33.48 4.42
CA GLN A 248 -2.78 32.20 5.12
C GLN A 248 -4.09 31.50 4.68
N LEU A 249 -4.56 31.76 3.47
CA LEU A 249 -5.77 31.14 2.92
C LEU A 249 -5.44 29.82 2.21
N TYR A 250 -6.36 28.87 2.27
CA TYR A 250 -6.22 27.56 1.64
C TYR A 250 -7.50 27.18 0.93
N VAL A 251 -7.36 26.44 -0.17
CA VAL A 251 -8.49 25.94 -0.95
C VAL A 251 -9.11 24.76 -0.19
N GLY A 252 -10.43 24.74 -0.08
CA GLY A 252 -11.15 23.58 0.42
C GLY A 252 -12.52 23.42 -0.21
N LYS A 253 -13.12 22.25 0.00
CA LYS A 253 -14.44 21.93 -0.53
C LYS A 253 -15.18 20.93 0.36
N CYS A 254 -16.47 21.17 0.60
CA CYS A 254 -17.35 20.23 1.25
C CYS A 254 -17.74 19.10 0.29
N SER A 255 -17.50 17.84 0.69
CA SER A 255 -17.93 16.69 -0.11
C SER A 255 -19.45 16.44 -0.06
N GLU A 256 -20.15 16.94 0.97
CA GLU A 256 -21.59 16.72 1.15
C GLU A 256 -22.46 17.75 0.43
N CYS A 257 -22.25 19.05 0.69
CA CYS A 257 -23.08 20.11 0.13
C CYS A 257 -22.44 20.83 -1.07
N GLY A 258 -21.18 20.53 -1.38
CA GLY A 258 -20.45 21.09 -2.51
C GLY A 258 -19.92 22.51 -2.30
N GLU A 259 -20.07 23.08 -1.11
CA GLU A 259 -19.55 24.41 -0.76
C GLU A 259 -18.04 24.49 -0.96
N ASP A 260 -17.56 25.59 -1.57
CA ASP A 260 -16.17 25.80 -1.97
C ASP A 260 -15.61 27.18 -1.56
N SER A 261 -15.87 27.58 -0.30
CA SER A 261 -15.28 28.76 0.34
C SER A 261 -13.83 28.56 0.79
N TRP A 262 -13.16 29.68 1.07
CA TRP A 262 -11.79 29.66 1.58
C TRP A 262 -11.76 29.25 3.06
N VAL A 263 -10.69 28.58 3.46
CA VAL A 263 -10.36 28.32 4.86
C VAL A 263 -9.03 28.97 5.19
N ARG A 264 -8.79 29.27 6.46
CA ARG A 264 -7.56 29.94 6.91
C ARG A 264 -6.87 29.14 8.01
N ALA A 265 -5.54 29.12 8.02
CA ALA A 265 -4.77 28.55 9.12
C ALA A 265 -4.44 29.64 10.16
N CYS A 266 -4.72 29.38 11.45
CA CYS A 266 -4.44 30.31 12.53
C CYS A 266 -2.93 30.49 12.74
N ALA A 267 -2.44 31.74 12.76
CA ALA A 267 -1.02 32.04 12.93
C ALA A 267 -0.42 31.65 14.29
N ASN A 268 -1.24 31.36 15.31
CA ASN A 268 -0.77 30.99 16.64
C ASN A 268 -0.91 29.49 16.93
N CYS A 269 -2.06 28.89 16.62
CA CYS A 269 -2.37 27.49 16.96
C CYS A 269 -2.45 26.56 15.75
N GLU A 270 -2.27 27.08 14.53
CA GLU A 270 -2.21 26.32 13.27
C GLU A 270 -3.48 25.55 12.90
N ILE A 271 -4.56 25.71 13.68
CA ILE A 271 -5.88 25.16 13.37
C ILE A 271 -6.48 25.88 12.17
N PHE A 272 -7.09 25.11 11.26
CA PHE A 272 -7.87 25.63 10.15
C PHE A 272 -9.28 26.01 10.59
N PHE A 273 -9.79 27.13 10.06
CA PHE A 273 -11.13 27.63 10.36
C PHE A 273 -11.75 28.32 9.16
N HIS A 274 -13.08 28.46 9.15
CA HIS A 274 -13.80 29.25 8.16
C HIS A 274 -13.75 30.73 8.57
N PRO A 275 -13.20 31.65 7.73
CA PRO A 275 -13.20 33.08 8.03
C PRO A 275 -14.61 33.65 8.29
N GLU A 276 -15.63 33.04 7.69
CA GLU A 276 -17.04 33.38 7.84
C GLU A 276 -17.58 33.18 9.27
N GLU A 277 -16.92 32.34 10.07
CA GLU A 277 -17.26 32.09 11.48
C GLU A 277 -16.66 33.13 12.43
N GLY A 278 -15.83 34.04 11.89
CA GLY A 278 -15.17 35.13 12.61
C GLY A 278 -13.66 34.94 12.66
N GLU A 279 -12.93 36.03 12.50
CA GLU A 279 -11.47 36.04 12.56
C GLU A 279 -10.94 37.29 13.28
N SER A 280 -9.75 37.16 13.86
CA SER A 280 -8.99 38.29 14.42
C SER A 280 -7.75 38.53 13.56
N GLU A 281 -7.43 39.78 13.27
CA GLU A 281 -6.23 40.18 12.52
C GLU A 281 -5.29 40.99 13.40
N LEU A 282 -4.00 40.64 13.37
CA LEU A 282 -2.96 41.32 14.11
C LEU A 282 -1.64 41.25 13.34
N TYR A 283 -1.02 42.41 13.11
CA TYR A 283 0.25 42.55 12.39
C TYR A 283 0.24 41.89 10.99
N GLY A 284 -0.89 41.92 10.28
CA GLY A 284 -1.05 41.29 8.97
C GLY A 284 -1.16 39.76 9.02
N LYS A 285 -1.30 39.17 10.21
CA LYS A 285 -1.58 37.75 10.43
C LYS A 285 -2.99 37.55 10.95
N TYR A 286 -3.56 36.39 10.68
CA TYR A 286 -4.94 36.05 11.01
C TYR A 286 -5.02 34.89 12.01
N PHE A 287 -6.03 34.94 12.87
CA PHE A 287 -6.20 34.05 14.02
C PHE A 287 -7.65 33.58 14.14
N CYS A 288 -7.85 32.35 14.59
CA CYS A 288 -9.17 31.73 14.77
C CYS A 288 -10.01 32.35 15.90
N SER A 289 -9.40 33.17 16.77
CA SER A 289 -10.10 33.89 17.82
C SER A 289 -9.28 35.10 18.33
N THR A 290 -9.95 36.01 19.03
CA THR A 290 -9.29 37.11 19.75
C THR A 290 -8.28 36.58 20.77
N ASP A 291 -8.63 35.51 21.48
CA ASP A 291 -7.76 34.88 22.48
C ASP A 291 -6.46 34.37 21.84
N CYS A 292 -6.55 33.74 20.66
CA CYS A 292 -5.36 33.31 19.91
C CYS A 292 -4.48 34.49 19.47
N SER A 293 -5.09 35.62 19.11
CA SER A 293 -4.34 36.82 18.73
C SER A 293 -3.67 37.49 19.94
N ASP A 294 -4.32 37.50 21.11
CA ASP A 294 -3.77 38.09 22.34
C ASP A 294 -2.63 37.25 22.92
N MET A 295 -2.78 35.92 22.93
CA MET A 295 -1.67 35.01 23.29
C MET A 295 -0.45 35.19 22.37
N PHE A 296 -0.66 35.53 21.11
CA PHE A 296 0.42 35.80 20.17
C PHE A 296 1.13 37.14 20.47
N LYS A 297 0.41 38.17 20.94
CA LYS A 297 0.99 39.46 21.37
C LYS A 297 1.94 39.31 22.56
N GLU A 298 1.62 38.40 23.48
CA GLU A 298 2.38 38.22 24.73
C GLU A 298 3.65 37.37 24.55
N LYS A 299 3.83 36.71 23.40
CA LYS A 299 5.08 36.00 23.09
C LYS A 299 6.19 37.03 22.80
N PRO A 300 7.34 36.99 23.52
CA PRO A 300 8.48 37.86 23.18
C PRO A 300 8.98 37.50 21.77
N MET A 301 9.06 38.50 20.89
CA MET A 301 9.64 38.38 19.54
C MET A 301 11.12 38.01 19.60
#